data_AF-A0A6L3W2H1-F1
#
_entry.id   AF-A0A6L3W2H1-F1
#
_cell.length_a   1.000
_cell.length_b   1.000
_cell.length_c   1.000
_cell.angle_alpha   90.00
_cell.angle_beta   90.00
_cell.angle_gamma   90.00
#
_symmetry.space_group_name_H-M   'P 1'
#
loop_
_entity.id
_entity.type
_entity.pdbx_description
1 polymer ?
#
loop_
_entity_poly.entity_id
_entity_poly.type
_entity_poly.pdbx_seq_one_letter_code
_entity_poly.pdbx_strand_id
1 'polypeptide(L)'
;MGGLQPVGVPAGAGQDHRRRHVRGAAQPGRRARARPPARSRPEPLAALEGRRRRGRGAAMRLRLCVNWLPLDRELTRSLASRIERRGLWGLGIGDSPNYGELYAACADAASATNALTVLTSVTNPVTRHVSVHACAARTFGERLVIGMGRGDSAVRTFGLAPASLDHLERTLREIRDASPATPLLVAAGGPKAAAVAGRAADGVICGAGRDPLTLRAL
;
A
#
# COMPACT_ATOMS: atom_id res chain seq x y z
N MET A 1 15.69 42.68 32.72
CA MET A 1 15.94 41.29 32.27
C MET A 1 14.82 40.90 31.31
N GLY A 2 15.00 40.53 30.06
CA GLY A 2 16.11 40.59 29.13
C GLY A 2 15.51 40.71 27.72
N GLY A 3 16.00 41.66 26.93
CA GLY A 3 15.55 41.89 25.56
C GLY A 3 16.25 40.94 24.59
N LEU A 4 15.47 40.34 23.69
CA LEU A 4 15.95 39.53 22.58
C LEU A 4 16.77 40.40 21.61
N GLN A 5 18.05 40.09 21.48
CA GLN A 5 18.94 40.65 20.45
C GLN A 5 18.72 39.91 19.12
N PRO A 6 18.66 40.60 17.97
CA PRO A 6 18.62 39.94 16.67
C PRO A 6 20.00 39.39 16.30
N VAL A 7 20.03 38.11 15.92
CA VAL A 7 21.25 37.43 15.45
C VAL A 7 21.58 37.92 14.04
N GLY A 8 22.69 38.65 13.91
CA GLY A 8 23.23 39.11 12.63
C GLY A 8 23.77 37.95 11.79
N VAL A 9 23.40 37.93 10.51
CA VAL A 9 23.99 37.04 9.50
C VAL A 9 25.27 37.70 8.99
N PRO A 10 26.44 37.06 9.04
CA PRO A 10 27.65 37.65 8.46
C PRO A 10 27.65 37.48 6.94
N ALA A 11 27.81 38.59 6.23
CA ALA A 11 28.12 38.63 4.81
C ALA A 11 29.57 38.14 4.59
N GLY A 12 29.70 36.96 3.98
CA GLY A 12 30.98 36.35 3.62
C GLY A 12 31.38 36.69 2.18
N ALA A 13 32.55 37.28 2.04
CA ALA A 13 33.21 37.74 0.83
C ALA A 13 33.34 36.67 -0.26
N GLY A 14 33.25 37.11 -1.52
CA GLY A 14 33.57 36.31 -2.69
C GLY A 14 35.04 35.94 -2.77
N GLN A 15 35.31 34.72 -3.23
CA GLN A 15 36.61 34.35 -3.78
C GLN A 15 36.42 33.49 -5.04
N ASP A 16 37.04 33.99 -6.11
CA ASP A 16 37.17 33.40 -7.43
C ASP A 16 38.10 32.17 -7.35
N HIS A 17 37.56 31.00 -7.72
CA HIS A 17 38.33 29.77 -7.88
C HIS A 17 38.15 29.22 -9.30
N ARG A 18 38.80 29.89 -10.25
CA ARG A 18 39.30 29.23 -11.45
C ARG A 18 40.24 28.10 -11.04
N ARG A 19 39.89 26.84 -11.33
CA ARG A 19 40.87 25.80 -11.71
C ARG A 19 40.22 24.57 -12.35
N ARG A 20 40.59 24.40 -13.61
CA ARG A 20 41.00 23.15 -14.30
C ARG A 20 39.91 22.17 -14.75
N HIS A 21 39.63 22.26 -16.05
CA HIS A 21 39.14 21.17 -16.88
C HIS A 21 39.92 19.87 -16.62
N VAL A 22 39.23 18.86 -16.11
CA VAL A 22 39.66 17.46 -16.19
C VAL A 22 39.10 16.89 -17.49
N ARG A 23 40.00 16.50 -18.41
CA ARG A 23 39.67 15.80 -19.65
C ARG A 23 39.02 14.45 -19.34
N GLY A 24 38.00 14.11 -20.11
CA GLY A 24 37.08 12.99 -19.88
C GLY A 24 37.74 11.60 -19.89
N ALA A 25 37.28 10.78 -18.95
CA ALA A 25 37.37 9.33 -19.03
C ALA A 25 36.08 8.80 -19.68
N ALA A 26 36.21 8.07 -20.79
CA ALA A 26 35.11 7.47 -21.51
C ALA A 26 34.37 6.42 -20.64
N GLN A 27 33.04 6.56 -20.51
CA GLN A 27 32.20 5.57 -19.84
C GLN A 27 32.04 4.33 -20.74
N PRO A 28 32.20 3.10 -20.22
CA PRO A 28 31.94 1.90 -21.01
C PRO A 28 30.44 1.78 -21.32
N GLY A 29 30.15 1.50 -22.60
CA GLY A 29 28.83 1.57 -23.22
C GLY A 29 27.74 0.79 -22.47
N ARG A 30 26.67 1.51 -22.11
CA ARG A 30 25.41 0.91 -21.66
C ARG A 30 24.78 0.16 -22.85
N ARG A 31 24.93 -1.17 -22.89
CA ARG A 31 24.09 -2.01 -23.77
C ARG A 31 22.63 -1.75 -23.43
N ALA A 32 21.88 -1.25 -24.41
CA ALA A 32 20.44 -1.04 -24.30
C ALA A 32 19.78 -2.37 -23.93
N ARG A 33 19.27 -2.47 -22.69
CA ARG A 33 18.46 -3.62 -22.29
C ARG A 33 17.19 -3.58 -23.11
N ALA A 34 16.92 -4.65 -23.85
CA ALA A 34 15.67 -4.84 -24.59
C ALA A 34 14.49 -4.60 -23.64
N ARG A 35 13.58 -3.71 -24.06
CA ARG A 35 12.36 -3.37 -23.33
C ARG A 35 11.48 -4.63 -23.31
N PRO A 36 11.14 -5.20 -22.14
CA PRO A 36 10.29 -6.38 -22.10
C PRO A 36 8.94 -6.07 -22.74
N PRO A 37 8.28 -7.06 -23.36
CA PRO A 37 6.98 -6.86 -24.00
C PRO A 37 5.99 -6.27 -23.00
N ALA A 38 5.14 -5.35 -23.47
CA ALA A 38 4.10 -4.73 -22.67
C ALA A 38 3.16 -5.82 -22.15
N ARG A 39 3.37 -6.26 -20.91
CA ARG A 39 2.45 -7.18 -20.23
C ARG A 39 1.19 -6.41 -19.89
N SER A 40 0.04 -7.07 -20.09
CA SER A 40 -1.28 -6.52 -19.78
C SER A 40 -1.30 -5.91 -18.37
N ARG A 41 -1.79 -4.67 -18.27
CA ARG A 41 -1.97 -3.98 -16.99
C ARG A 41 -2.72 -4.88 -16.00
N PRO A 42 -2.32 -4.95 -14.71
CA PRO A 42 -3.15 -5.57 -13.69
C PRO A 42 -4.50 -4.85 -13.66
N GLU A 43 -5.57 -5.55 -13.99
CA GLU A 43 -6.92 -4.97 -13.87
C GLU A 43 -7.25 -4.71 -12.39
N PRO A 44 -7.82 -3.53 -12.06
CA PRO A 44 -8.31 -3.21 -10.72
C PRO A 44 -9.24 -4.30 -10.18
N LEU A 45 -9.32 -4.45 -8.86
CA LEU A 45 -10.24 -5.41 -8.26
C LEU A 45 -11.70 -5.09 -8.65
N ALA A 46 -12.07 -3.80 -8.74
CA ALA A 46 -13.39 -3.35 -9.18
C ALA A 46 -13.77 -3.80 -10.61
N ALA A 47 -12.78 -3.95 -11.52
CA ALA A 47 -13.02 -4.46 -12.87
C ALA A 47 -13.41 -5.95 -12.89
N LEU A 48 -13.20 -6.68 -11.79
CA LEU A 48 -13.58 -8.09 -11.66
C LEU A 48 -15.08 -8.28 -11.38
N GLU A 49 -15.75 -7.27 -10.82
CA GLU A 49 -17.16 -7.38 -10.42
C GLU A 49 -18.12 -7.10 -11.59
N GLY A 50 -17.70 -6.31 -12.57
CA GLY A 50 -18.52 -5.91 -13.73
C GLY A 50 -18.84 -7.01 -14.74
N ARG A 51 -18.32 -8.24 -14.57
CA ARG A 51 -18.62 -9.40 -15.45
C ARG A 51 -19.39 -10.50 -14.73
N ARG A 52 -20.41 -10.17 -13.95
CA ARG A 52 -21.43 -11.16 -13.54
C ARG A 52 -22.34 -11.51 -14.73
N ARG A 53 -21.80 -12.22 -15.72
CA ARG A 53 -22.63 -13.02 -16.63
C ARG A 53 -23.26 -14.14 -15.79
N ARG A 54 -24.57 -14.05 -15.55
CA ARG A 54 -25.37 -15.17 -15.03
C ARG A 54 -25.29 -16.31 -16.04
N GLY A 55 -24.35 -17.23 -15.86
CA GLY A 55 -24.20 -18.42 -16.71
C GLY A 55 -22.81 -19.04 -16.60
N ARG A 56 -22.76 -20.29 -16.09
CA ARG A 56 -21.63 -21.24 -16.08
C ARG A 56 -20.24 -20.71 -15.68
N GLY A 57 -19.85 -21.04 -14.44
CA GLY A 57 -18.45 -21.19 -14.00
C GLY A 57 -17.53 -20.00 -14.28
N ALA A 58 -17.60 -18.95 -13.46
CA ALA A 58 -16.56 -17.93 -13.45
C ALA A 58 -15.22 -18.60 -13.12
N ALA A 59 -14.30 -18.64 -14.07
CA ALA A 59 -12.98 -19.22 -13.88
C ALA A 59 -12.29 -18.50 -12.71
N MET A 60 -11.88 -19.25 -11.68
CA MET A 60 -11.12 -18.68 -10.57
C MET A 60 -9.79 -18.15 -11.11
N ARG A 61 -9.56 -16.84 -10.99
CA ARG A 61 -8.28 -16.22 -11.32
C ARG A 61 -7.42 -16.17 -10.06
N LEU A 62 -6.38 -17.00 -10.01
CA LEU A 62 -5.37 -16.90 -8.97
C LEU A 62 -4.42 -15.73 -9.29
N ARG A 63 -4.17 -14.88 -8.30
CA ARG A 63 -3.25 -13.75 -8.36
C ARG A 63 -2.26 -13.86 -7.19
N LEU A 64 -0.98 -13.55 -7.45
CA LEU A 64 0.06 -13.60 -6.45
C LEU A 64 0.41 -12.19 -5.95
N CYS A 65 0.39 -12.01 -4.63
CA CYS A 65 0.78 -10.80 -3.92
C CYS A 65 1.95 -11.12 -2.98
N VAL A 66 2.91 -10.22 -2.86
CA VAL A 66 4.00 -10.34 -1.87
C VAL A 66 3.72 -9.39 -0.72
N ASN A 67 3.72 -9.89 0.52
CA ASN A 67 3.65 -9.04 1.70
C ASN A 67 5.05 -8.58 2.12
N TRP A 68 5.15 -7.31 2.49
CA TRP A 68 6.38 -6.62 2.83
C TRP A 68 6.16 -5.73 4.05
N LEU A 69 7.13 -5.77 4.96
CA LEU A 69 7.22 -4.86 6.09
C LEU A 69 8.19 -3.75 5.70
N PRO A 70 7.77 -2.48 5.67
CA PRO A 70 8.59 -1.41 5.11
C PRO A 70 9.79 -1.09 6.01
N LEU A 71 10.94 -1.70 5.74
CA LEU A 71 12.17 -1.45 6.52
C LEU A 71 12.99 -0.28 5.99
N ASP A 72 13.06 -0.17 4.66
CA ASP A 72 13.83 0.85 3.95
C ASP A 72 13.11 1.26 2.65
N ARG A 73 13.26 2.54 2.29
CA ARG A 73 12.58 3.14 1.14
C ARG A 73 13.12 2.61 -0.18
N GLU A 74 14.44 2.48 -0.33
CA GLU A 74 15.06 1.97 -1.54
C GLU A 74 14.78 0.48 -1.75
N LEU A 75 14.80 -0.29 -0.66
CA LEU A 75 14.38 -1.69 -0.67
C LEU A 75 12.91 -1.84 -1.09
N THR A 76 12.02 -0.99 -0.58
CA THR A 76 10.60 -0.99 -0.96
C THR A 76 10.43 -0.72 -2.47
N ARG A 77 11.11 0.29 -3.01
CA ARG A 77 11.09 0.61 -4.46
C ARG A 77 11.67 -0.52 -5.31
N SER A 78 12.80 -1.08 -4.89
CA SER A 78 13.49 -2.16 -5.57
C SER A 78 12.63 -3.43 -5.60
N LEU A 79 12.00 -3.76 -4.48
CA LEU A 79 11.08 -4.89 -4.36
C LEU A 79 9.85 -4.70 -5.25
N ALA A 80 9.18 -3.55 -5.19
CA ALA A 80 8.04 -3.23 -6.03
C ALA A 80 8.37 -3.37 -7.52
N SER A 81 9.48 -2.79 -7.95
CA SER A 81 9.95 -2.90 -9.34
C SER A 81 10.21 -4.35 -9.77
N ARG A 82 10.75 -5.18 -8.87
CA ARG A 82 11.04 -6.60 -9.13
C ARG A 82 9.75 -7.44 -9.19
N ILE A 83 8.77 -7.14 -8.35
CA ILE A 83 7.45 -7.79 -8.34
C ILE A 83 6.72 -7.48 -9.65
N GLU A 84 6.67 -6.21 -10.06
CA GLU A 84 6.03 -5.80 -11.32
C GLU A 84 6.68 -6.47 -12.54
N ARG A 85 8.02 -6.47 -12.64
CA ARG A 85 8.73 -7.12 -13.75
C ARG A 85 8.46 -8.62 -13.86
N ARG A 86 8.17 -9.28 -12.74
CA ARG A 86 7.81 -10.70 -12.69
C ARG A 86 6.34 -10.96 -13.00
N GLY A 87 5.53 -9.92 -13.13
CA GLY A 87 4.11 -10.01 -13.46
C GLY A 87 3.25 -10.48 -12.27
N LEU A 88 3.71 -10.28 -11.04
CA LEU A 88 2.88 -10.49 -9.86
C LEU A 88 1.82 -9.40 -9.77
N TRP A 89 0.71 -9.70 -9.11
CA TRP A 89 -0.43 -8.80 -9.04
C TRP A 89 -0.14 -7.57 -8.17
N GLY A 90 0.49 -7.78 -7.01
CA GLY A 90 0.66 -6.68 -6.08
C GLY A 90 1.72 -6.87 -5.00
N LEU A 91 1.89 -5.79 -4.25
CA LEU A 91 2.74 -5.69 -3.07
C LEU A 91 1.87 -5.23 -1.89
N GLY A 92 1.76 -6.08 -0.87
CA GLY A 92 1.15 -5.77 0.41
C GLY A 92 2.14 -5.06 1.33
N ILE A 93 1.79 -3.90 1.88
CA ILE A 93 2.58 -3.13 2.84
C ILE A 93 1.97 -3.29 4.22
N GLY A 94 2.75 -3.80 5.18
CA GLY A 94 2.31 -3.93 6.57
C GLY A 94 2.26 -2.59 7.29
N ASP A 95 1.26 -2.42 8.16
CA ASP A 95 1.08 -1.23 9.00
C ASP A 95 1.39 -1.59 10.46
N SER A 96 2.59 -1.26 10.91
CA SER A 96 2.98 -1.38 12.30
C SER A 96 3.97 -0.29 12.65
N PRO A 97 3.90 0.25 13.86
CA PRO A 97 4.83 1.27 14.34
C PRO A 97 6.29 0.83 14.41
N ASN A 98 6.56 -0.47 14.32
CA ASN A 98 7.92 -1.01 14.33
C ASN A 98 8.60 -0.92 12.96
N TYR A 99 7.90 -0.41 11.95
CA TYR A 99 8.38 -0.30 10.57
C TYR A 99 8.15 1.13 10.04
N GLY A 100 8.58 1.35 8.80
CA GLY A 100 8.34 2.60 8.08
C GLY A 100 6.86 2.94 7.91
N GLU A 101 6.59 4.21 7.65
CA GLU A 101 5.24 4.75 7.52
C GLU A 101 4.50 4.09 6.34
N LEU A 102 3.32 3.52 6.60
CA LEU A 102 2.50 2.75 5.65
C LEU A 102 2.29 3.47 4.31
N TYR A 103 1.72 4.68 4.34
CA TYR A 103 1.31 5.37 3.11
C TYR A 103 2.50 5.97 2.37
N ALA A 104 3.56 6.35 3.08
CA ALA A 104 4.84 6.71 2.47
C ALA A 104 5.46 5.51 1.74
N ALA A 105 5.44 4.32 2.34
CA ALA A 105 5.91 3.09 1.69
C ALA A 105 5.03 2.69 0.49
N CYS A 106 3.71 2.89 0.57
CA CYS A 106 2.81 2.76 -0.58
C CYS A 106 3.18 3.74 -1.70
N ALA A 107 3.50 4.99 -1.37
CA ALA A 107 3.96 6.01 -2.32
C ALA A 107 5.28 5.61 -2.98
N ASP A 108 6.24 5.10 -2.20
CA ASP A 108 7.51 4.60 -2.72
C ASP A 108 7.32 3.40 -3.66
N ALA A 109 6.45 2.45 -3.31
CA ALA A 109 6.12 1.34 -4.19
C ALA A 109 5.45 1.80 -5.50
N ALA A 110 4.47 2.70 -5.38
CA ALA A 110 3.73 3.24 -6.51
C ALA A 110 4.62 4.08 -7.44
N SER A 111 5.55 4.87 -6.90
CA SER A 111 6.47 5.70 -7.69
C SER A 111 7.48 4.89 -8.50
N ALA A 112 7.80 3.67 -8.04
CA ALA A 112 8.76 2.78 -8.69
C ALA A 112 8.13 1.85 -9.74
N THR A 113 6.81 1.93 -9.95
CA THR A 113 6.04 0.99 -10.77
C THR A 113 4.96 1.71 -11.57
N ASN A 114 4.56 1.13 -12.71
CA ASN A 114 3.59 1.76 -13.60
C ASN A 114 2.16 1.31 -13.35
N ALA A 115 1.98 0.06 -12.93
CA ALA A 115 0.67 -0.58 -12.85
C ALA A 115 0.53 -1.58 -11.69
N LEU A 116 1.60 -1.84 -10.94
CA LEU A 116 1.54 -2.71 -9.76
C LEU A 116 0.46 -2.23 -8.78
N THR A 117 -0.39 -3.17 -8.33
CA THR A 117 -1.34 -2.94 -7.23
C THR A 117 -0.59 -2.88 -5.91
N VAL A 118 -0.87 -1.85 -5.11
CA VAL A 118 -0.37 -1.70 -3.75
C VAL A 118 -1.52 -2.00 -2.80
N LEU A 119 -1.28 -2.84 -1.79
CA LEU A 119 -2.30 -3.26 -0.84
C LEU A 119 -1.85 -2.91 0.59
N THR A 120 -2.72 -2.39 1.44
CA THR A 120 -2.42 -2.31 2.89
C THR A 120 -2.66 -3.70 3.50
N SER A 121 -1.64 -4.34 4.09
CA SER A 121 -1.70 -5.74 4.57
C SER A 121 -1.37 -5.89 6.06
N VAL A 122 -2.24 -5.52 7.00
CA VAL A 122 -3.44 -4.67 6.87
C VAL A 122 -3.27 -3.43 7.72
N THR A 123 -3.98 -2.36 7.39
CA THR A 123 -4.12 -1.19 8.28
C THR A 123 -5.27 -1.39 9.27
N ASN A 124 -5.58 -0.39 10.10
CA ASN A 124 -6.59 -0.49 11.13
C ASN A 124 -7.23 0.87 11.50
N PRO A 125 -8.46 0.89 12.03
CA PRO A 125 -9.15 2.12 12.45
C PRO A 125 -8.56 2.81 13.70
N VAL A 126 -7.68 2.15 14.45
CA VAL A 126 -7.25 2.63 15.77
C VAL A 126 -6.08 3.59 15.64
N THR A 127 -5.09 3.24 14.82
CA THR A 127 -3.83 4.01 14.72
C THR A 127 -3.92 5.17 13.73
N ARG A 128 -5.00 5.27 12.96
CA ARG A 128 -5.16 6.27 11.89
C ARG A 128 -6.60 6.72 11.83
N HIS A 129 -6.80 8.03 11.75
CA HIS A 129 -8.12 8.58 11.53
C HIS A 129 -8.63 8.26 10.12
N VAL A 130 -9.94 8.07 9.97
CA VAL A 130 -10.58 7.71 8.69
C VAL A 130 -10.23 8.66 7.54
N SER A 131 -10.06 9.95 7.83
CA SER A 131 -9.68 10.96 6.83
C SER A 131 -8.31 10.67 6.19
N VAL A 132 -7.40 10.02 6.90
CA VAL A 132 -6.08 9.62 6.37
C VAL A 132 -6.25 8.51 5.33
N HIS A 133 -7.09 7.51 5.62
CA HIS A 133 -7.41 6.44 4.68
C HIS A 133 -8.11 6.99 3.43
N ALA A 134 -9.09 7.87 3.62
CA ALA A 134 -9.81 8.50 2.52
C ALA A 134 -8.91 9.40 1.65
N CYS A 135 -7.95 10.10 2.26
CA CYS A 135 -6.95 10.89 1.53
C CYS A 135 -6.07 9.99 0.68
N ALA A 136 -5.51 8.92 1.28
CA ALA A 136 -4.70 7.95 0.55
C ALA A 136 -5.47 7.30 -0.61
N ALA A 137 -6.72 6.89 -0.38
CA ALA A 137 -7.60 6.35 -1.41
C ALA A 137 -7.70 7.28 -2.64
N ARG A 138 -7.88 8.58 -2.42
CA ARG A 138 -7.92 9.60 -3.49
C ARG A 138 -6.55 9.80 -4.15
N THR A 139 -5.45 9.76 -3.39
CA THR A 139 -4.10 9.92 -3.93
C THR A 139 -3.70 8.77 -4.87
N PHE A 140 -4.03 7.54 -4.50
CA PHE A 140 -3.59 6.35 -5.25
C PHE A 140 -4.61 5.87 -6.29
N GLY A 141 -5.87 6.26 -6.15
CA GLY A 141 -6.96 5.81 -7.02
C GLY A 141 -7.07 4.28 -7.06
N GLU A 142 -7.25 3.74 -8.26
CA GLU A 142 -7.41 2.29 -8.48
C GLU A 142 -6.15 1.46 -8.18
N ARG A 143 -4.99 2.09 -7.96
CA ARG A 143 -3.74 1.38 -7.64
C ARG A 143 -3.67 0.91 -6.19
N LEU A 144 -4.49 1.47 -5.30
CA LEU A 144 -4.53 1.09 -3.89
C LEU A 144 -5.70 0.15 -3.61
N VAL A 145 -5.41 -0.95 -2.92
CA VAL A 145 -6.39 -1.76 -2.21
C VAL A 145 -6.21 -1.54 -0.72
N ILE A 146 -7.27 -1.16 -0.01
CA ILE A 146 -7.20 -0.98 1.44
C ILE A 146 -7.63 -2.30 2.09
N GLY A 147 -6.65 -3.09 2.51
CA GLY A 147 -6.87 -4.17 3.47
C GLY A 147 -6.89 -3.61 4.90
N MET A 148 -7.99 -3.82 5.60
CA MET A 148 -8.20 -3.32 6.96
C MET A 148 -8.51 -4.47 7.92
N GLY A 149 -7.89 -4.44 9.09
CA GLY A 149 -8.21 -5.29 10.22
C GLY A 149 -8.53 -4.47 11.46
N ARG A 150 -8.82 -5.14 12.57
CA ARG A 150 -9.11 -4.46 13.85
C ARG A 150 -7.86 -3.84 14.50
N GLY A 151 -6.67 -4.12 13.96
CA GLY A 151 -5.39 -3.80 14.58
C GLY A 151 -5.04 -4.84 15.64
N ASP A 152 -4.10 -5.74 15.35
CA ASP A 152 -3.60 -6.73 16.33
C ASP A 152 -2.26 -6.27 16.88
N SER A 153 -1.14 -6.72 16.31
CA SER A 153 0.20 -6.26 16.70
C SER A 153 0.34 -4.73 16.69
N ALA A 154 -0.22 -4.05 15.68
CA ALA A 154 -0.11 -2.60 15.51
C ALA A 154 -0.64 -1.77 16.69
N VAL A 155 -1.63 -2.28 17.43
CA VAL A 155 -2.25 -1.57 18.56
C VAL A 155 -1.79 -2.15 19.90
N ARG A 156 -1.63 -3.48 19.97
CA ARG A 156 -1.27 -4.17 21.20
C ARG A 156 0.14 -3.80 21.68
N THR A 157 1.08 -3.57 20.75
CA THR A 157 2.44 -3.13 21.08
C THR A 157 2.45 -1.81 21.87
N PHE A 158 1.40 -0.99 21.79
CA PHE A 158 1.27 0.26 22.54
C PHE A 158 0.19 0.23 23.63
N GLY A 159 -0.24 -0.96 24.05
CA GLY A 159 -1.26 -1.09 25.10
C GLY A 159 -2.66 -0.66 24.68
N LEU A 160 -2.90 -0.45 23.38
CA LEU A 160 -4.22 -0.15 22.85
C LEU A 160 -5.01 -1.44 22.56
N ALA A 161 -6.34 -1.33 22.63
CA ALA A 161 -7.23 -2.43 22.27
C ALA A 161 -7.50 -2.44 20.75
N PRO A 162 -7.61 -3.63 20.13
CA PRO A 162 -8.16 -3.77 18.78
C PRO A 162 -9.56 -3.15 18.67
N ALA A 163 -9.87 -2.54 17.53
CA ALA A 163 -11.18 -1.95 17.25
C ALA A 163 -12.32 -2.95 17.45
N SER A 164 -13.49 -2.48 17.89
CA SER A 164 -14.72 -3.27 17.83
C SER A 164 -15.10 -3.55 16.38
N LEU A 165 -15.94 -4.57 16.15
CA LEU A 165 -16.45 -4.85 14.80
C LEU A 165 -17.30 -3.69 14.26
N ASP A 166 -18.07 -3.03 15.13
CA ASP A 166 -18.88 -1.87 14.75
C ASP A 166 -18.00 -0.67 14.36
N HIS A 167 -16.89 -0.45 15.07
CA HIS A 167 -15.93 0.60 14.69
C HIS A 167 -15.29 0.27 13.34
N LEU A 168 -14.84 -0.97 13.13
CA LEU A 168 -14.33 -1.42 11.85
C LEU A 168 -15.35 -1.21 10.71
N GLU A 169 -16.59 -1.64 10.91
CA GLU A 169 -17.65 -1.51 9.90
C GLU A 169 -17.95 -0.04 9.58
N ARG A 170 -18.00 0.83 10.59
CA ARG A 170 -18.22 2.26 10.41
C ARG A 170 -17.09 2.90 9.59
N THR A 171 -15.84 2.64 9.95
CA THR A 171 -14.67 3.17 9.23
C THR A 171 -14.65 2.72 7.77
N LEU A 172 -15.00 1.45 7.49
CA LEU A 172 -15.08 0.95 6.12
C LEU A 172 -16.15 1.69 5.29
N ARG A 173 -17.34 1.92 5.86
CA ARG A 173 -18.42 2.66 5.21
C ARG A 173 -18.01 4.11 4.92
N GLU A 174 -17.41 4.78 5.89
CA GLU A 174 -16.93 6.16 5.72
C GLU A 174 -15.85 6.27 4.63
N ILE A 175 -14.95 5.29 4.52
CA ILE A 175 -13.96 5.23 3.41
C ILE A 175 -14.66 4.96 2.08
N ARG A 176 -15.65 4.05 2.05
CA ARG A 176 -16.42 3.73 0.84
C ARG A 176 -17.18 4.95 0.33
N ASP A 177 -17.79 5.72 1.22
CA ASP A 177 -18.52 6.95 0.88
C ASP A 177 -17.55 8.02 0.35
N ALA A 178 -16.37 8.16 0.95
CA ALA A 178 -15.36 9.11 0.51
C ALA A 178 -14.61 8.70 -0.76
N SER A 179 -14.54 7.40 -1.07
CA SER A 179 -13.87 6.84 -2.26
C SER A 179 -14.54 5.55 -2.76
N PRO A 180 -15.64 5.67 -3.54
CA PRO A 180 -16.44 4.53 -3.99
C PRO A 180 -15.67 3.51 -4.84
N ALA A 181 -14.67 3.97 -5.60
CA ALA A 181 -13.90 3.12 -6.51
C ALA A 181 -12.74 2.37 -5.84
N THR A 182 -12.35 2.72 -4.60
CA THR A 182 -11.19 2.10 -3.95
C THR A 182 -11.56 0.72 -3.41
N PRO A 183 -10.88 -0.36 -3.83
CA PRO A 183 -11.20 -1.68 -3.29
C PRO A 183 -10.89 -1.78 -1.80
N LEU A 184 -11.84 -2.31 -1.04
CA LEU A 184 -11.77 -2.53 0.41
C LEU A 184 -11.78 -4.03 0.69
N LEU A 185 -10.83 -4.50 1.49
CA LEU A 185 -10.76 -5.87 1.97
C LEU A 185 -10.69 -5.89 3.48
N VAL A 186 -11.27 -6.91 4.10
CA VAL A 186 -11.24 -7.06 5.57
C VAL A 186 -10.43 -8.28 5.97
N ALA A 187 -9.43 -8.08 6.83
CA ALA A 187 -8.78 -9.20 7.51
C ALA A 187 -9.77 -9.90 8.45
N ALA A 188 -10.22 -11.09 8.05
CA ALA A 188 -11.26 -11.84 8.75
C ALA A 188 -10.70 -13.17 9.27
N GLY A 189 -10.43 -13.21 10.57
CA GLY A 189 -10.05 -14.43 11.29
C GLY A 189 -11.23 -15.28 11.76
N GLY A 190 -12.48 -14.90 11.49
CA GLY A 190 -13.64 -15.65 11.96
C GLY A 190 -14.96 -15.12 11.38
N PRO A 191 -16.07 -15.83 11.62
CA PRO A 191 -17.35 -15.59 10.93
C PRO A 191 -17.90 -14.19 11.20
N LYS A 192 -17.75 -13.66 12.42
CA LYS A 192 -18.22 -12.31 12.74
C LYS A 192 -17.50 -11.22 11.94
N ALA A 193 -16.18 -11.37 11.74
CA ALA A 193 -15.41 -10.42 10.93
C ALA A 193 -15.67 -10.61 9.42
N ALA A 194 -15.88 -11.85 8.97
CA ALA A 194 -16.29 -12.13 7.60
C ALA A 194 -17.68 -11.54 7.29
N ALA A 195 -18.61 -11.58 8.25
CA ALA A 195 -19.92 -10.96 8.11
C ALA A 195 -19.84 -9.42 7.99
N VAL A 196 -18.90 -8.76 8.68
CA VAL A 196 -18.62 -7.32 8.46
C VAL A 196 -18.12 -7.09 7.03
N ALA A 197 -17.20 -7.94 6.55
CA ALA A 197 -16.70 -7.84 5.18
C ALA A 197 -17.84 -7.95 4.15
N GLY A 198 -18.76 -8.90 4.31
CA GLY A 198 -19.91 -9.07 3.42
C GLY A 198 -20.89 -7.89 3.42
N ARG A 199 -20.88 -7.04 4.45
CA ARG A 199 -21.74 -5.84 4.52
C ARG A 199 -21.06 -4.56 4.04
N ALA A 200 -19.74 -4.46 4.20
CA ALA A 200 -19.03 -3.17 4.10
C ALA A 200 -17.72 -3.21 3.29
N ALA A 201 -17.38 -4.33 2.66
CA ALA A 201 -16.16 -4.49 1.89
C ALA A 201 -16.37 -5.38 0.65
N ASP A 202 -15.34 -5.47 -0.18
CA ASP A 202 -15.39 -6.18 -1.47
C ASP A 202 -14.80 -7.61 -1.34
N GLY A 203 -14.27 -7.95 -0.17
CA GLY A 203 -13.73 -9.29 0.09
C GLY A 203 -13.03 -9.44 1.44
N VAL A 204 -12.49 -10.64 1.65
CA VAL A 204 -11.79 -11.02 2.88
C VAL A 204 -10.30 -11.30 2.62
N ILE A 205 -9.46 -10.86 3.55
CA ILE A 205 -8.09 -11.34 3.70
C ILE A 205 -8.12 -12.41 4.79
N CYS A 206 -7.92 -13.66 4.40
CA CYS A 206 -7.83 -14.78 5.33
C CYS A 206 -6.36 -15.15 5.56
N GLY A 207 -6.01 -15.50 6.79
CA GLY A 207 -4.69 -16.08 7.09
C GLY A 207 -4.46 -17.37 6.30
N ALA A 208 -3.20 -17.66 5.98
CA ALA A 208 -2.82 -18.87 5.26
C ALA A 208 -3.26 -20.15 6.01
N GLY A 209 -3.63 -21.19 5.25
CA GLY A 209 -3.89 -22.53 5.81
C GLY A 209 -5.30 -22.78 6.34
N ARG A 210 -6.28 -21.93 6.02
CA ARG A 210 -7.70 -22.26 6.27
C ARG A 210 -8.11 -23.42 5.37
N ASP A 211 -8.55 -24.52 5.97
CA ASP A 211 -9.08 -25.63 5.20
C ASP A 211 -10.36 -25.20 4.45
N PRO A 212 -10.65 -25.80 3.29
CA PRO A 212 -11.83 -25.42 2.49
C PRO A 212 -13.17 -25.55 3.22
N LEU A 213 -13.29 -26.41 4.25
CA LEU A 213 -14.51 -26.54 5.03
C LEU A 213 -14.67 -25.35 5.99
N THR A 214 -13.59 -24.92 6.64
CA THR A 214 -13.60 -23.68 7.45
C THR A 214 -13.95 -22.47 6.60
N LEU A 215 -13.50 -22.39 5.35
CA LEU A 215 -13.88 -21.30 4.45
C LEU A 215 -15.38 -21.32 4.09
N ARG A 216 -16.01 -22.50 3.98
CA ARG A 216 -17.45 -22.63 3.74
C ARG A 216 -18.31 -22.22 4.93
N ALA A 217 -17.71 -22.16 6.12
CA ALA A 217 -18.39 -21.78 7.35
C ALA A 217 -18.27 -20.28 7.69
N LEU A 218 -17.56 -19.50 6.87
CA LEU A 218 -17.49 -18.03 6.97
C LEU A 218 -18.71 -17.38 6.32
#